data_AF-R9K053-F1
#
_entry.id   AF-R9K053-F1
#
_cell.length_a   1.000
_cell.length_b   1.000
_cell.length_c   1.000
_cell.angle_alpha   90.00
_cell.angle_beta   90.00
_cell.angle_gamma   90.00
#
_symmetry.space_group_name_H-M   'P 1'
#
loop_
_entity.id
_entity.type
_entity.pdbx_description
1 polymer ?
#
loop_
_entity_poly.entity_id
_entity_poly.type
_entity_poly.pdbx_seq_one_letter_code
_entity_poly.pdbx_strand_id
1 'polypeptide(L)' 'MEVIKCPNPKCRRRILDDEGTETEWTVLEIKCQHCGKLVRLRFGPEGVEAGIYERKKRRR' A
#
# COMPACT_ATOMS: atom_id res chain seq x y z
N MET A 1 9.10 4.26 -12.79
CA MET A 1 7.67 3.89 -12.68
C MET A 1 7.59 2.47 -12.14
N GLU A 2 7.53 2.36 -10.81
CA GLU A 2 7.38 1.07 -10.14
C GLU A 2 5.91 0.75 -9.93
N VAL A 3 5.50 -0.49 -10.25
CA VAL A 3 4.10 -0.90 -10.09
C VAL A 3 3.92 -1.52 -8.73
N ILE A 4 3.19 -0.83 -7.85
CA ILE A 4 2.87 -1.34 -6.52
C ILE A 4 1.68 -2.29 -6.62
N LYS A 5 1.93 -3.55 -6.25
CA LYS A 5 0.94 -4.62 -6.21
C LYS A 5 0.35 -4.76 -4.82
N CYS A 6 -0.87 -5.28 -4.76
CA CYS A 6 -1.54 -5.59 -3.52
C CYS A 6 -0.74 -6.62 -2.71
N PRO A 7 -0.30 -6.29 -1.48
CA PRO A 7 0.43 -7.25 -0.63
C PRO A 7 -0.45 -8.42 -0.18
N ASN A 8 -1.77 -8.39 -0.45
CA ASN A 8 -2.64 -9.53 -0.27
C ASN A 8 -2.25 -10.66 -1.25
N PRO A 9 -1.78 -11.83 -0.77
CA PRO A 9 -1.32 -12.92 -1.63
C PRO A 9 -2.43 -13.48 -2.52
N LYS A 10 -3.70 -13.34 -2.12
CA LYS A 10 -4.86 -13.73 -2.93
C LYS A 10 -5.21 -12.73 -4.03
N CYS A 11 -4.80 -11.46 -3.88
CA CYS A 11 -5.13 -10.40 -4.83
C CYS A 11 -3.99 -10.17 -5.82
N ARG A 12 -2.80 -9.77 -5.32
CA ARG A 12 -1.60 -9.40 -6.11
C ARG A 12 -1.83 -8.46 -7.32
N ARG A 13 -3.03 -7.87 -7.44
CA ARG A 13 -3.38 -6.91 -8.49
C ARG A 13 -2.72 -5.56 -8.22
N ARG A 14 -2.45 -4.82 -9.29
CA ARG A 14 -1.94 -3.45 -9.25
C ARG A 14 -2.86 -2.57 -8.43
N ILE A 15 -2.28 -1.72 -7.58
CA ILE A 15 -3.03 -0.75 -6.76
C ILE A 15 -2.65 0.67 -7.11
N LEU A 16 -1.36 0.91 -7.34
CA LEU A 16 -0.79 2.23 -7.56
C LEU A 16 0.45 2.07 -8.44
N ASP A 17 0.77 3.13 -9.17
CA ASP A 17 2.04 3.32 -9.84
C ASP A 17 2.81 4.37 -9.06
N ASP A 18 4.00 4.00 -8.64
CA ASP A 18 4.94 4.93 -8.04
C ASP A 18 5.77 5.58 -9.15
N GLU A 19 5.74 6.91 -9.17
CA GLU A 19 6.56 7.70 -10.09
C GLU A 19 8.02 7.76 -9.61
N GLY A 20 8.30 7.44 -8.34
CA GLY A 20 9.66 7.28 -7.82
C GLY A 20 10.36 8.61 -7.52
N THR A 21 9.62 9.58 -6.98
CA THR A 21 10.09 10.96 -6.74
C THR A 21 10.22 11.32 -5.26
N GLU A 22 10.00 10.38 -4.34
CA GLU A 22 9.93 10.69 -2.91
C GLU A 22 11.33 10.70 -2.27
N THR A 23 11.88 11.91 -2.07
CA THR A 23 13.16 12.12 -1.34
C THR A 23 12.99 12.07 0.18
N GLU A 24 11.75 12.02 0.67
CA GLU A 24 11.39 11.99 2.08
C GLU A 24 10.49 10.78 2.38
N TRP A 25 10.41 10.40 3.66
CA TRP A 25 9.55 9.29 4.07
C TRP A 25 8.07 9.68 4.03
N THR A 26 7.34 9.19 3.03
CA THR A 26 5.90 9.40 2.89
C THR A 26 5.13 8.13 3.26
N VAL A 27 4.02 8.28 3.97
CA VAL A 27 3.11 7.18 4.29
C VAL A 27 1.77 7.40 3.62
N LEU A 28 1.40 6.48 2.73
CA LEU A 28 0.13 6.51 2.00
C LEU A 28 -0.77 5.35 2.46
N GLU A 29 -2.00 5.64 2.83
CA GLU A 29 -3.02 4.62 3.09
C GLU A 29 -4.00 4.56 1.92
N ILE A 30 -3.96 3.45 1.17
CA ILE A 30 -4.81 3.24 0.00
C ILE A 30 -5.67 1.99 0.20
N LYS A 31 -6.95 2.09 -0.15
CA LYS A 31 -7.82 0.92 -0.20
C LYS A 31 -7.67 0.22 -1.55
N CYS A 32 -7.33 -1.07 -1.55
CA CYS A 32 -7.29 -1.86 -2.77
C CYS A 32 -8.71 -1.97 -3.36
N GLN A 33 -8.91 -1.46 -4.57
CA GLN A 33 -10.21 -1.49 -5.25
C GLN A 33 -10.70 -2.92 -5.55
N HIS A 34 -9.78 -3.90 -5.65
CA HIS A 34 -10.13 -5.26 -6.00
C HIS A 34 -10.50 -6.15 -4.81
N CYS A 35 -9.77 -6.07 -3.70
CA CYS A 35 -10.01 -6.92 -2.53
C CYS A 35 -10.59 -6.17 -1.32
N GLY A 36 -10.73 -4.84 -1.43
CA GLY A 36 -11.29 -3.99 -0.39
C GLY A 36 -10.42 -3.81 0.86
N LYS A 37 -9.25 -4.46 0.93
CA LYS A 37 -8.31 -4.32 2.05
C LYS A 37 -7.63 -2.95 2.02
N LEU A 38 -7.42 -2.38 3.20
CA LEU A 38 -6.57 -1.20 3.35
C LEU A 38 -5.10 -1.63 3.24
N VAL A 39 -4.33 -0.90 2.47
CA VAL A 39 -2.91 -1.11 2.24
C VAL A 39 -2.20 0.16 2.66
N ARG A 40 -1.18 0.00 3.48
CA ARG A 40 -0.30 1.09 3.90
C ARG A 40 1.00 0.94 3.14
N LEU A 41 1.32 1.96 2.37
CA LEU A 41 2.55 2.09 1.61
C LEU A 41 3.44 3.08 2.36
N ARG A 42 4.71 2.72 2.53
CA ARG A 42 5.76 3.64 2.99
C ARG A 42 6.72 3.79 1.85
N PHE A 43 6.92 5.03 1.44
CA PHE A 43 7.90 5.40 0.44
C PHE A 43 9.04 6.08 1.17
N GLY A 44 10.26 5.79 0.76
CA GLY A 44 11.45 6.43 1.27
C GLY A 44 12.62 6.22 0.34
N PRO A 45 13.78 6.81 0.66
CA PRO A 45 14.99 6.68 -0.15
C PRO A 45 15.51 5.23 -0.25
N GLU A 46 15.09 4.36 0.65
CA GLU A 46 15.45 2.93 0.65
C GLU A 46 14.50 2.06 -0.20
N GLY A 47 13.42 2.65 -0.72
CA GLY A 47 12.41 1.99 -1.56
C GLY A 47 11.00 2.04 -0.97
N VAL A 48 10.13 1.16 -1.48
CA VAL A 48 8.72 1.10 -1.08
C VAL A 48 8.41 -0.16 -0.26
N GLU A 49 7.80 0.04 0.91
CA GLU A 49 7.27 -1.03 1.74
C GLU A 49 5.73 -1.05 1.72
N ALA A 50 5.14 -2.19 1.38
CA ALA A 50 3.69 -2.36 1.30
C ALA A 50 3.17 -3.37 2.34
N GLY A 51 2.29 -2.92 3.24
CA GLY A 51 1.66 -3.75 4.26
C GLY A 51 0.13 -3.71 4.22
N ILE A 52 -0.53 -4.81 4.60
CA ILE A 52 -1.99 -4.81 4.80
C ILE A 52 -2.29 -4.22 6.17
N TYR A 53 -3.15 -3.20 6.21
CA TYR A 53 -3.63 -2.62 7.46
C TYR A 53 -5.08 -3.00 7.69
N GLU A 54 -5.35 -3.71 8.78
CA GLU A 54 -6.72 -4.00 9.22
C GLU A 54 -7.02 -3.14 10.45
N ARG A 55 -7.89 -2.13 10.29
CA ARG A 55 -8.47 -1.44 11.45
C ARG A 55 -9.22 -2.50 12.27
N LYS A 56 -8.67 -2.89 13.42
CA LYS A 56 -9.38 -3.72 14.39
C LYS A 56 -10.69 -3.00 14.74
N LYS A 57 -11.82 -3.51 14.23
CA LYS A 57 -13.14 -3.01 14.63
C LYS A 57 -13.24 -3.23 16.14
N ARG A 58 -13.25 -2.14 16.93
CA ARG A 58 -13.72 -2.18 18.31
C ARG A 58 -15.17 -2.68 18.25
N ARG A 59 -15.39 -3.95 18.56
CA ARG A 59 -16.74 -4.48 18.83
C ARG A 59 -17.22 -3.74 20.08
N ARG A 60 -18.19 -2.85 19.90
CA ARG A 60 -19.01 -2.30 20.98
C ARG A 60 -20.05 -3.34 21.36
#